data_AF-A0A1S2DDI7-F1
#
_entry.id   AF-A0A1S2DDI7-F1
#
_cell.length_a   1.000
_cell.length_b   1.000
_cell.length_c   1.000
_cell.angle_alpha   90.00
_cell.angle_beta   90.00
_cell.angle_gamma   90.00
#
_symmetry.space_group_name_H-M   'P 1'
#
loop_
_entity.id
_entity.type
_entity.pdbx_description
1 polymer ?
#
loop_
_entity_poly.entity_id
_entity_poly.type
_entity_poly.pdbx_seq_one_letter_code
_entity_poly.pdbx_strand_id
1 'polypeptide(L)'
;MSIDFDLWIDPDDLDRHRAVERALEHYFMERLADYPHLRLPGPDPYDYDAPFNRLHAVLVERARDYLLRDYFYSPTPMQLSQAFYRAVARSNKVILDSSHGDSHQSDTD
;
A
#
# COMPACT_ATOMS: atom_id res chain seq x y z
N MET A 1 -2.02 -3.08 26.53
CA MET A 1 -1.51 -2.71 25.18
C MET A 1 -0.37 -3.68 24.91
N SER A 2 -0.65 -4.74 24.15
CA SER A 2 0.32 -5.79 23.87
C SER A 2 1.26 -5.30 22.78
N ILE A 3 2.57 -5.42 22.99
CA ILE A 3 3.57 -5.15 21.95
C ILE A 3 3.65 -6.44 21.14
N ASP A 4 2.92 -6.47 20.03
CA ASP A 4 2.78 -7.68 19.22
C ASP A 4 3.71 -7.68 18.00
N PHE A 5 4.57 -6.68 17.80
CA PHE A 5 5.32 -6.51 16.56
C PHE A 5 6.76 -7.03 16.67
N ASP A 6 7.15 -7.99 15.84
CA ASP A 6 8.49 -8.58 15.82
C ASP A 6 9.58 -7.52 15.63
N LEU A 7 9.39 -6.56 14.71
CA LEU A 7 10.35 -5.46 14.51
C LEU A 7 10.57 -4.60 15.77
N TRP A 8 9.57 -4.51 16.64
CA TRP A 8 9.71 -3.79 17.90
C TRP A 8 10.38 -4.66 18.97
N ILE A 9 10.16 -5.97 18.95
CA ILE A 9 10.74 -6.92 19.90
C ILE A 9 12.21 -7.16 19.59
N ASP A 10 12.55 -7.46 18.33
CA ASP A 10 13.90 -7.81 17.87
C ASP A 10 14.34 -6.86 16.74
N PRO A 11 14.61 -5.57 17.03
CA PRO A 11 14.92 -4.57 15.99
C PRO A 11 16.21 -4.86 15.21
N ASP A 12 17.13 -5.64 15.78
CA ASP A 12 18.44 -5.94 15.19
C ASP A 12 18.41 -7.12 14.21
N ASP A 13 17.31 -7.88 14.11
CA ASP A 13 17.14 -8.98 13.14
C ASP A 13 16.83 -8.45 11.72
N LEU A 14 17.75 -7.63 11.21
CA LEU A 14 17.62 -6.92 9.94
C LEU A 14 17.42 -7.85 8.75
N ASP A 15 18.01 -9.04 8.80
CA ASP A 15 17.92 -10.02 7.72
C ASP A 15 16.50 -10.59 7.61
N ARG A 16 15.88 -10.97 8.74
CA ARG A 16 14.49 -11.41 8.79
C ARG A 16 13.55 -10.28 8.37
N HIS A 17 13.76 -9.06 8.88
CA HIS A 17 12.93 -7.89 8.54
C HIS A 17 12.97 -7.58 7.04
N ARG A 18 14.16 -7.60 6.42
CA ARG A 18 14.32 -7.37 4.98
C ARG A 18 13.73 -8.50 4.13
N ALA A 19 13.83 -9.74 4.58
CA ALA A 19 13.21 -10.87 3.89
C ALA A 19 11.68 -10.71 3.86
N VAL A 20 11.09 -10.32 4.99
CA VAL A 20 9.66 -10.04 5.11
C VAL A 20 9.25 -8.84 4.23
N GLU A 21 10.03 -7.76 4.21
CA GLU A 21 9.74 -6.61 3.34
C GLU A 21 9.66 -6.98 1.86
N ARG A 22 10.58 -7.83 1.38
CA ARG A 22 10.55 -8.33 -0.01
C ARG A 22 9.35 -9.22 -0.26
N ALA A 23 9.00 -10.08 0.68
CA ALA A 23 7.83 -10.95 0.59
C ALA A 23 6.52 -10.13 0.53
N LEU A 24 6.41 -9.08 1.36
CA LEU A 24 5.28 -8.15 1.34
C LEU A 24 5.16 -7.42 0.00
N GLU A 25 6.27 -6.91 -0.52
CA GLU A 25 6.25 -6.19 -1.79
C GLU A 25 5.77 -7.10 -2.93
N HIS A 26 6.25 -8.34 -2.99
CA HIS A 26 5.80 -9.33 -3.97
C HIS A 26 4.31 -9.66 -3.79
N TYR A 27 3.89 -9.94 -2.56
CA TYR A 27 2.49 -10.21 -2.24
C TYR A 27 1.58 -9.07 -2.71
N PHE A 28 1.92 -7.82 -2.40
CA PHE A 28 1.11 -6.68 -2.84
C PHE A 28 1.12 -6.49 -4.35
N MET A 29 2.27 -6.68 -5.03
CA MET A 29 2.34 -6.60 -6.48
C MET A 29 1.42 -7.64 -7.16
N GLU A 30 1.44 -8.89 -6.70
CA GLU A 30 0.56 -9.94 -7.23
C GLU A 30 -0.91 -9.60 -7.00
N ARG A 31 -1.28 -9.16 -5.78
CA ARG A 31 -2.67 -8.81 -5.47
C ARG A 31 -3.14 -7.56 -6.18
N LEU A 32 -2.29 -6.56 -6.39
CA LEU A 32 -2.64 -5.37 -7.16
C LEU A 32 -2.87 -5.69 -8.64
N ALA A 33 -2.25 -6.74 -9.19
CA ALA A 33 -2.50 -7.18 -10.55
C ALA A 33 -3.94 -7.67 -10.77
N ASP A 34 -4.59 -8.19 -9.73
CA ASP A 34 -5.99 -8.63 -9.75
C ASP A 34 -7.00 -7.47 -9.81
N TYR A 35 -6.57 -6.23 -9.52
CA TYR A 35 -7.43 -5.05 -9.51
C TYR A 35 -7.02 -4.05 -10.61
N PRO A 36 -7.40 -4.29 -11.89
CA PRO A 36 -7.18 -3.32 -12.95
C PRO A 36 -8.04 -2.07 -12.70
N HIS A 37 -7.46 -0.87 -12.93
CA HIS A 37 -8.13 0.44 -12.86
C HIS A 37 -8.41 1.00 -11.46
N LEU A 38 -7.54 0.76 -10.46
CA LEU A 38 -7.62 1.54 -9.23
C LEU A 38 -7.34 3.02 -9.53
N ARG A 39 -8.38 3.84 -9.32
CA ARG A 39 -8.25 5.28 -9.25
C ARG A 39 -7.68 5.64 -7.88
N LEU A 40 -6.59 6.39 -7.89
CA LEU A 40 -6.07 7.04 -6.69
C LEU A 40 -7.14 8.00 -6.13
N PRO A 41 -7.09 8.33 -4.82
CA PRO A 41 -8.08 9.23 -4.21
C PRO A 41 -8.22 10.49 -5.05
N GLY A 42 -9.47 10.81 -5.41
CA GLY A 42 -9.81 12.01 -6.14
C GLY A 42 -9.53 13.27 -5.32
N PRO A 43 -9.91 14.46 -5.82
CA PRO A 43 -9.57 15.74 -5.19
C PRO A 43 -10.23 15.97 -3.83
N ASP A 44 -11.09 15.05 -3.35
CA ASP A 44 -11.68 15.13 -2.02
C ASP A 44 -10.77 14.44 -0.97
N PRO A 45 -10.04 15.20 -0.15
CA PRO A 45 -9.16 14.65 0.87
C PRO A 45 -9.91 14.03 2.05
N TYR A 46 -11.24 14.19 2.13
CA TYR A 46 -12.08 13.65 3.20
C TYR A 46 -12.87 12.40 2.79
N ASP A 47 -12.68 11.90 1.56
CA ASP A 47 -13.26 10.63 1.14
C ASP A 47 -12.44 9.45 1.71
N TYR A 48 -12.58 9.24 3.02
CA TYR A 48 -11.99 8.11 3.74
C TYR A 48 -12.53 6.76 3.24
N ASP A 49 -13.69 6.78 2.57
CA ASP A 49 -14.37 5.62 2.01
C ASP A 49 -14.02 5.34 0.54
N ALA A 50 -13.08 6.11 -0.02
CA ALA A 50 -12.63 5.94 -1.39
C ALA A 50 -12.25 4.47 -1.66
N PRO A 51 -12.54 3.94 -2.87
CA PRO A 51 -12.24 2.55 -3.22
C PRO A 51 -10.79 2.15 -2.93
N PHE A 52 -9.85 3.09 -3.08
CA PHE A 52 -8.44 2.90 -2.75
C PHE A 52 -8.20 2.65 -1.25
N ASN A 53 -8.85 3.42 -0.37
CA ASN A 53 -8.70 3.29 1.09
C ASN A 53 -9.28 1.98 1.60
N ARG A 54 -10.45 1.57 1.07
CA ARG A 54 -11.03 0.26 1.38
C ARG A 54 -10.15 -0.89 0.90
N LEU A 55 -9.60 -0.79 -0.31
CA LEU A 55 -8.67 -1.81 -0.81
C LEU A 55 -7.40 -1.88 0.05
N HIS A 56 -6.80 -0.72 0.38
CA HIS A 56 -5.64 -0.66 1.26
C HIS A 56 -5.91 -1.37 2.58
N ALA A 57 -7.02 -1.05 3.26
CA ALA A 57 -7.38 -1.69 4.54
C ALA A 57 -7.47 -3.21 4.42
N VAL A 58 -8.20 -3.71 3.41
CA VAL A 58 -8.38 -5.16 3.19
C VAL A 58 -7.08 -5.86 2.84
N LEU A 59 -6.25 -5.26 1.97
CA LEU A 59 -4.98 -5.88 1.56
C LEU A 59 -3.96 -5.88 2.70
N VAL A 60 -3.90 -4.81 3.50
CA VAL A 60 -3.03 -4.71 4.68
C VAL A 60 -3.40 -5.77 5.73
N GLU A 61 -4.69 -5.96 6.02
CA GLU A 61 -5.16 -6.99 6.93
C GLU A 61 -4.79 -8.40 6.45
N ARG A 62 -5.05 -8.70 5.18
CA ARG A 62 -4.69 -9.99 4.59
C ARG A 62 -3.18 -10.24 4.55
N ALA A 63 -2.38 -9.20 4.30
CA ALA A 63 -0.93 -9.30 4.31
C ALA A 63 -0.39 -9.61 5.73
N ARG A 64 -0.99 -9.02 6.76
CA ARG A 64 -0.67 -9.33 8.16
C ARG A 64 -0.97 -10.80 8.45
N ASP A 65 -2.15 -11.29 8.09
CA ASP A 65 -2.55 -12.68 8.32
C ASP A 65 -1.62 -13.67 7.59
N TYR A 66 -1.25 -13.34 6.35
CA TYR A 66 -0.29 -14.11 5.55
C TYR A 66 1.06 -14.23 6.27
N LEU A 67 1.62 -13.12 6.76
CA LEU A 67 2.92 -13.15 7.44
C LEU A 67 2.87 -13.86 8.79
N LEU A 68 1.79 -13.71 9.55
CA LEU A 68 1.61 -14.42 10.80
C LEU A 68 1.53 -15.93 10.59
N ARG A 69 0.89 -16.37 9.50
CA ARG A 69 0.72 -17.79 9.19
C ARG A 69 1.98 -18.43 8.61
N ASP A 70 2.63 -17.77 7.65
CA ASP A 70 3.65 -18.41 6.82
C ASP A 70 5.08 -18.07 7.30
N TYR A 71 5.26 -16.92 7.94
CA TYR A 71 6.57 -16.43 8.42
C TYR A 71 6.66 -16.32 9.94
N PHE A 72 5.56 -16.62 10.66
CA PHE A 72 5.41 -16.40 12.10
C PHE A 72 5.89 -15.01 12.52
N TYR A 73 5.57 -14.01 11.69
CA TYR A 73 6.09 -12.66 11.81
C TYR A 73 4.93 -11.67 11.86
N SER A 74 4.99 -10.79 12.85
CA SER A 74 4.04 -9.72 13.09
C SER A 74 4.64 -8.37 12.67
N PRO A 75 4.31 -7.88 11.47
CA PRO A 75 4.86 -6.63 10.95
C PRO A 75 4.23 -5.41 11.61
N THR A 76 5.00 -4.33 11.70
CA THR A 76 4.45 -3.05 12.16
C THR A 76 3.48 -2.47 11.13
N PRO A 77 2.51 -1.61 11.55
CA PRO A 77 1.63 -0.92 10.61
C PRO A 77 2.42 -0.09 9.59
N MET A 78 3.53 0.53 10.02
CA MET A 78 4.41 1.31 9.16
C MET A 78 5.03 0.45 8.06
N GLN A 79 5.54 -0.74 8.39
CA GLN A 79 6.16 -1.67 7.45
C GLN A 79 5.15 -2.17 6.40
N LEU A 80 3.93 -2.50 6.83
CA LEU A 80 2.83 -2.89 5.94
C LEU A 80 2.47 -1.77 4.96
N SER A 81 2.21 -0.56 5.47
CA SER A 81 1.85 0.57 4.61
C SER A 81 2.99 0.95 3.66
N GLN A 82 4.24 0.96 4.12
CA GLN A 82 5.39 1.28 3.27
C GLN A 82 5.56 0.27 2.14
N ALA A 83 5.44 -1.04 2.43
CA ALA A 83 5.51 -2.08 1.41
C ALA A 83 4.37 -1.97 0.40
N PHE A 84 3.15 -1.68 0.87
CA PHE A 84 1.99 -1.46 0.01
C PHE A 84 2.21 -0.29 -0.96
N TYR A 85 2.59 0.90 -0.46
CA TYR A 85 2.80 2.07 -1.31
C TYR A 85 3.98 1.90 -2.28
N ARG A 86 5.04 1.17 -1.88
CA ARG A 86 6.12 0.78 -2.80
C ARG A 86 5.61 -0.10 -3.93
N ALA A 87 4.77 -1.09 -3.63
CA ALA A 87 4.18 -1.96 -4.65
C ALA A 87 3.23 -1.18 -5.58
N VAL A 88 2.41 -0.27 -5.05
CA VAL A 88 1.56 0.65 -5.83
C VAL A 88 2.40 1.50 -6.77
N ALA A 89 3.50 2.10 -6.29
CA ALA A 89 4.38 2.93 -7.10
C ALA A 89 5.12 2.16 -8.21
N ARG A 90 5.39 0.86 -8.01
CA ARG A 90 5.99 -0.03 -9.02
C ARG A 90 4.96 -0.66 -9.97
N SER A 91 3.67 -0.59 -9.63
CA SER A 91 2.61 -1.17 -10.43
C SER A 91 2.20 -0.24 -11.56
N ASN A 92 2.43 -0.66 -12.80
CA ASN A 92 1.98 0.04 -14.02
C ASN A 92 0.45 0.04 -14.20
N LYS A 93 -0.32 -0.52 -13.25
CA LYS A 93 -1.78 -0.63 -13.31
C LYS A 93 -2.50 0.47 -12.53
N VAL A 94 -1.77 1.23 -11.71
CA VAL A 94 -2.32 2.34 -10.93
C VAL A 94 -2.30 3.58 -11.80
N ILE A 95 -3.48 4.07 -12.18
CA ILE A 95 -3.62 5.26 -13.01
C ILE A 95 -3.69 6.45 -12.05
N LEU A 96 -2.66 7.30 -12.04
CA LEU A 96 -2.81 8.66 -11.54
C LEU A 96 -3.79 9.36 -12.46
N ASP A 97 -4.93 9.79 -11.93
CA ASP A 97 -5.79 10.69 -12.67
C ASP A 97 -4.97 11.96 -12.90
N SER A 98 -4.49 12.12 -14.13
CA SER A 98 -3.77 13.32 -14.52
C SER A 98 -4.74 14.46 -14.35
N SER A 99 -4.43 15.38 -13.45
CA SER A 99 -5.20 16.59 -13.20
C SER A 99 -5.60 17.21 -14.54
N HIS A 100 -6.85 17.00 -14.95
CA HIS A 100 -7.44 17.67 -16.10
C HIS A 100 -7.78 19.07 -15.61
N GLY A 101 -6.76 19.92 -15.63
CA GLY A 101 -6.82 21.33 -15.29
C GLY A 101 -6.04 22.15 -16.30
N ASP A 102 -6.03 21.74 -17.58
CA ASP A 102 -5.67 22.65 -18.66
C ASP A 102 -6.89 23.54 -18.91
N SER A 103 -7.04 24.55 -18.06
CA SER A 103 -7.98 25.64 -18.28
C SER A 103 -7.56 26.32 -19.57
N HIS A 104 -8.30 26.06 -20.65
CA HIS A 104 -8.26 26.81 -21.89
C HIS A 104 -7.93 28.29 -21.60
N GLN A 105 -6.72 28.72 -21.98
CA GLN A 105 -6.41 30.13 -22.14
C GLN A 105 -7.41 30.67 -23.14
N SER A 106 -8.40 31.39 -22.63
CA SER A 106 -9.31 32.16 -23.44
C SER A 106 -8.52 33.38 -23.89
N ASP A 107 -7.94 33.27 -25.08
CA ASP A 107 -7.44 34.38 -25.86
C ASP A 107 -8.56 35.43 -25.93
N THR A 108 -8.33 36.60 -25.34
CA THR A 108 -9.24 37.74 -25.47
C THR A 108 -8.41 38.94 -25.92
N ASP A 109 -8.65 39.28 -27.18
CA ASP A 109 -8.24 40.47 -27.92
C ASP A 109 -8.61 41.78 -27.20
#